data_AF-A0A1C5A158-F1
#
_entry.id   AF-A0A1C5A158-F1
#
_cell.length_a   1.000
_cell.length_b   1.000
_cell.length_c   1.000
_cell.angle_alpha   90.00
_cell.angle_beta   90.00
_cell.angle_gamma   90.00
#
_symmetry.space_group_name_H-M   'P 1'
#
loop_
_entity.id
_entity.type
_entity.pdbx_description
1 polymer ?
#
loop_
_entity_poly.entity_id
_entity_poly.type
_entity_poly.pdbx_seq_one_letter_code
_entity_poly.pdbx_strand_id
1 'polypeptide(L)'
;MIAFPGPMRADHDGPVGALVTLDLPDDSPIRGLPWIITFGPLGAEDDWEPVVCGPYERPHALALAEAVVADEQLMAVVEPLLPALTPEEIRGEIAVAQIAAEDEAAQVDQADLYGDFEDVIDEELERAAEREPEPEPARAPDREEIRAGFARIAALLTTKGG
;
A
#
# COMPACT_ATOMS: atom_id res chain seq x y z
N MET A 1 -49.24 -12.75 -17.66
CA MET A 1 -48.75 -11.56 -16.94
C MET A 1 -47.58 -12.03 -16.10
N ILE A 2 -46.37 -11.72 -16.54
CA ILE A 2 -45.10 -12.20 -15.97
C ILE A 2 -44.60 -11.08 -15.06
N ALA A 3 -44.35 -11.37 -13.78
CA ALA A 3 -43.64 -10.48 -12.88
C ALA A 3 -42.22 -11.02 -12.72
N PHE A 4 -41.25 -10.31 -13.28
CA PHE A 4 -39.83 -10.51 -13.01
C PHE A 4 -39.51 -9.84 -11.66
N PRO A 5 -38.71 -10.46 -10.77
CA PRO A 5 -38.17 -9.73 -9.62
C PRO A 5 -37.22 -8.64 -10.13
N GLY A 6 -37.40 -7.42 -9.61
CA GLY A 6 -36.59 -6.25 -9.95
C GLY A 6 -35.11 -6.40 -9.55
N PRO A 7 -34.24 -5.51 -10.03
CA PRO A 7 -32.80 -5.61 -9.77
C PRO A 7 -32.54 -5.50 -8.26
N MET A 8 -31.85 -6.50 -7.73
CA MET A 8 -31.22 -6.47 -6.42
C MET A 8 -30.08 -5.46 -6.52
N ARG A 9 -30.36 -4.19 -6.17
CA ARG A 9 -29.30 -3.24 -5.84
C ARG A 9 -28.65 -3.78 -4.57
N ALA A 10 -27.46 -4.34 -4.71
CA ALA A 10 -26.55 -4.43 -3.57
C ALA A 10 -26.22 -2.99 -3.21
N ASP A 11 -26.72 -2.51 -2.06
CA ASP A 11 -26.12 -1.37 -1.40
C ASP A 11 -24.68 -1.78 -1.05
N HIS A 12 -23.72 -1.30 -1.84
CA HIS A 12 -22.34 -1.21 -1.41
C HIS A 12 -22.22 0.07 -0.58
N ASP A 13 -22.74 0.06 0.64
CA ASP A 13 -22.52 1.12 1.64
C ASP A 13 -22.16 0.48 2.98
N GLY A 14 -21.29 -0.53 2.92
CA GLY A 14 -20.50 -1.00 4.05
C GLY A 14 -19.11 -0.37 3.98
N PRO A 15 -18.39 -0.24 5.12
CA PRO A 15 -17.00 0.20 5.10
C PRO A 15 -16.20 -0.65 4.10
N VAL A 16 -15.51 -0.02 3.16
CA VAL A 16 -14.57 -0.71 2.27
C VAL A 16 -13.27 -0.98 3.03
N GLY A 17 -12.58 -2.09 2.74
CA GLY A 17 -11.23 -2.31 3.24
C GLY A 17 -10.26 -1.22 2.76
N ALA A 18 -9.18 -1.00 3.48
CA ALA A 18 -8.22 0.05 3.17
C ALA A 18 -6.89 -0.53 2.66
N LEU A 19 -6.43 -0.06 1.49
CA LEU A 19 -5.10 -0.36 0.97
C LEU A 19 -4.19 0.85 1.17
N VAL A 20 -3.07 0.65 1.87
CA VAL A 20 -2.03 1.66 2.09
C VAL A 20 -0.75 1.18 1.44
N THR A 21 -0.12 2.02 0.63
CA THR A 21 1.18 1.73 0.01
C THR A 21 2.01 3.01 -0.03
N LEU A 22 3.33 2.87 -0.03
CA LEU A 22 4.24 3.98 -0.28
C LEU A 22 4.03 4.52 -1.71
N ASP A 23 3.89 5.84 -1.81
CA ASP A 23 4.00 6.56 -3.07
C ASP A 23 5.48 6.73 -3.42
N LEU A 24 5.91 6.10 -4.51
CA LEU A 24 7.30 6.06 -4.93
C LEU A 24 7.40 6.49 -6.39
N PRO A 25 8.37 7.32 -6.78
CA PRO A 25 8.66 7.61 -8.18
C PRO A 25 8.87 6.33 -9.01
N ASP A 26 8.51 6.36 -10.29
CA ASP A 26 8.57 5.19 -11.19
C ASP A 26 9.98 4.59 -11.34
N ASP A 27 11.01 5.42 -11.22
CA ASP A 27 12.42 5.06 -11.29
C ASP A 27 13.05 4.73 -9.93
N SER A 28 12.26 4.73 -8.85
CA SER A 28 12.77 4.46 -7.50
C SER A 28 13.37 3.04 -7.42
N PRO A 29 14.63 2.89 -6.99
CA PRO A 29 15.26 1.57 -6.85
C PRO A 29 14.55 0.70 -5.81
N ILE A 30 13.81 1.32 -4.87
CA ILE A 30 13.01 0.65 -3.85
C ILE A 30 11.88 -0.18 -4.48
N ARG A 31 11.34 0.22 -5.66
CA ARG A 31 10.33 -0.55 -6.39
C ARG A 31 10.84 -1.93 -6.82
N GLY A 32 12.14 -2.09 -7.01
CA GLY A 32 12.78 -3.36 -7.39
C GLY A 32 13.09 -4.30 -6.21
N LEU A 33 12.89 -3.85 -4.98
CA LEU A 33 13.02 -4.71 -3.80
C LEU A 33 11.84 -5.69 -3.72
N PRO A 34 11.95 -6.78 -2.93
CA PRO A 34 10.79 -7.60 -2.59
C PRO A 34 9.82 -6.82 -1.71
N TRP A 35 8.54 -7.17 -1.73
CA TRP A 35 7.47 -6.47 -1.01
C TRP A 35 6.72 -7.42 -0.07
N ILE A 36 6.25 -6.91 1.06
CA ILE A 36 5.37 -7.63 1.99
C ILE A 36 4.00 -6.98 2.01
N ILE A 37 3.02 -7.73 2.50
CA ILE A 37 1.68 -7.23 2.81
C ILE A 37 1.43 -7.50 4.28
N THR A 38 1.13 -6.46 5.06
CA THR A 38 0.69 -6.59 6.45
C THR A 38 -0.82 -6.33 6.48
N PHE A 39 -1.59 -7.37 6.79
CA PHE A 39 -3.03 -7.26 7.00
C PHE A 39 -3.32 -7.07 8.48
N GLY A 40 -4.18 -6.12 8.82
CA GLY A 40 -4.56 -5.80 10.20
C GLY A 40 -6.01 -5.33 10.33
N PRO A 41 -6.50 -5.17 11.57
CA PRO A 41 -7.83 -4.64 11.82
C PRO A 41 -7.97 -3.23 11.25
N LEU A 42 -9.14 -2.93 10.65
CA LEU A 42 -9.44 -1.60 10.12
C LEU A 42 -9.84 -0.62 11.24
N GLY A 43 -10.54 -1.13 12.26
CA GLY A 43 -11.01 -0.36 13.41
C GLY A 43 -10.45 -0.88 14.72
N ALA A 44 -10.39 0.00 15.72
CA ALA A 44 -9.86 -0.32 17.06
C ALA A 44 -10.74 -1.30 17.88
N GLU A 45 -11.93 -1.65 17.38
CA GLU A 45 -12.82 -2.64 18.02
C GLU A 45 -12.41 -4.08 17.71
N ASP A 46 -11.67 -4.30 16.62
CA ASP A 46 -11.14 -5.59 16.22
C ASP A 46 -9.73 -5.76 16.80
N ASP A 47 -9.57 -6.69 17.73
CA ASP A 47 -8.33 -6.92 18.50
C ASP A 47 -7.64 -8.22 18.07
N TRP A 48 -7.23 -8.29 16.79
CA TRP A 48 -6.51 -9.44 16.26
C TRP A 48 -5.12 -9.06 15.74
N GLU A 49 -4.20 -10.01 15.84
CA GLU A 49 -2.77 -9.81 15.54
C GLU A 49 -2.52 -9.71 14.03
N PRO A 50 -1.83 -8.66 13.55
CA PRO A 50 -1.54 -8.49 12.13
C PRO A 50 -0.85 -9.70 11.49
N VAL A 51 -1.24 -10.01 10.25
CA VAL A 51 -0.67 -11.10 9.45
C VAL A 51 0.23 -10.53 8.36
N VAL A 52 1.50 -10.94 8.36
CA VAL A 52 2.48 -10.55 7.34
C VAL A 52 2.64 -11.64 6.28
N CYS A 53 2.41 -11.28 5.03
CA CYS A 53 2.50 -12.15 3.86
C CYS A 53 3.63 -11.72 2.92
N GLY A 54 4.27 -12.68 2.24
CA GLY A 54 5.31 -12.42 1.23
C GLY A 54 6.64 -13.15 1.52
N PRO A 55 7.74 -12.73 0.88
CA PRO A 55 7.86 -11.58 -0.02
C PRO A 55 7.30 -11.83 -1.43
N TYR A 56 6.70 -10.80 -2.04
CA TYR A 56 6.19 -10.78 -3.41
C TYR A 56 6.91 -9.74 -4.28
N GLU A 57 6.70 -9.79 -5.59
CA GLU A 57 7.04 -8.67 -6.47
C GLU A 57 5.99 -7.57 -6.29
N ARG A 58 6.35 -6.29 -6.43
CA ARG A 58 5.43 -5.16 -6.19
C ARG A 58 4.07 -5.31 -6.88
N PRO A 59 3.99 -5.62 -8.19
CA PRO A 59 2.69 -5.75 -8.85
C PRO A 59 1.84 -6.88 -8.28
N HIS A 60 2.48 -7.98 -7.85
CA HIS A 60 1.79 -9.09 -7.21
C HIS A 60 1.31 -8.72 -5.80
N ALA A 61 2.12 -8.01 -5.02
CA ALA A 61 1.75 -7.58 -3.67
C ALA A 61 0.51 -6.67 -3.70
N LEU A 62 0.51 -5.66 -4.59
CA LEU A 62 -0.60 -4.73 -4.74
C LEU A 62 -1.89 -5.46 -5.19
N ALA A 63 -1.81 -6.27 -6.25
CA ALA A 63 -2.99 -6.98 -6.76
C ALA A 63 -3.57 -8.00 -5.76
N LEU A 64 -2.72 -8.64 -4.94
CA LEU A 64 -3.19 -9.53 -3.86
C LEU A 64 -3.83 -8.74 -2.73
N ALA A 65 -3.24 -7.62 -2.31
CA ALA A 65 -3.79 -6.79 -1.26
C ALA A 65 -5.14 -6.19 -1.67
N GLU A 66 -5.21 -5.63 -2.88
CA GLU A 66 -6.43 -5.09 -3.49
C GLU A 66 -7.54 -6.14 -3.54
N ALA A 67 -7.24 -7.35 -4.00
CA ALA A 67 -8.21 -8.44 -4.06
C ALA A 67 -8.77 -8.82 -2.66
N VAL A 68 -7.95 -8.77 -1.61
CA VAL A 68 -8.40 -9.10 -0.25
C VAL A 68 -9.23 -7.97 0.36
N VAL A 69 -8.79 -6.71 0.24
CA VAL A 69 -9.52 -5.57 0.84
C VAL A 69 -10.83 -5.25 0.10
N ALA A 70 -10.96 -5.68 -1.16
CA ALA A 70 -12.21 -5.58 -1.91
C ALA A 70 -13.31 -6.50 -1.33
N ASP A 71 -12.92 -7.64 -0.75
CA ASP A 71 -13.85 -8.64 -0.21
C ASP A 71 -14.01 -8.54 1.33
N GLU A 72 -13.02 -7.97 2.02
CA GLU A 72 -12.92 -7.99 3.49
C GLU A 72 -12.74 -6.57 4.08
N GLN A 73 -13.36 -6.33 5.24
CA GLN A 73 -13.27 -5.06 5.97
C GLN A 73 -12.01 -5.00 6.84
N LEU A 74 -10.85 -4.96 6.21
CA LEU A 74 -9.55 -4.94 6.87
C LEU A 74 -8.62 -3.90 6.27
N MET A 75 -7.52 -3.62 6.96
CA MET A 75 -6.44 -2.77 6.44
C MET A 75 -5.33 -3.66 5.85
N ALA A 76 -4.82 -3.30 4.69
CA ALA A 76 -3.64 -3.89 4.07
C ALA A 76 -2.56 -2.82 3.86
N VAL A 77 -1.37 -3.02 4.44
CA VAL A 77 -0.20 -2.17 4.22
C VAL A 77 0.76 -2.92 3.31
N VAL A 78 1.08 -2.34 2.15
CA VAL A 78 1.98 -2.91 1.15
C VAL A 78 3.27 -2.10 1.12
N GLU A 79 4.37 -2.72 1.54
CA GLU A 79 5.64 -2.03 1.75
C GLU A 79 6.85 -2.86 1.28
N PRO A 80 7.95 -2.20 0.88
CA PRO A 80 9.18 -2.88 0.49
C PRO A 80 9.87 -3.54 1.69
N LEU A 81 10.30 -4.78 1.51
CA LEU A 81 11.13 -5.50 2.47
C LEU A 81 12.60 -5.13 2.25
N LEU A 82 13.20 -4.45 3.23
CA LEU A 82 14.62 -4.11 3.22
C LEU A 82 15.47 -5.36 3.56
N PRO A 83 16.31 -5.86 2.63
CA PRO A 83 17.12 -7.05 2.88
C PRO A 83 18.42 -6.67 3.57
N ALA A 84 18.34 -6.24 4.84
CA ALA A 84 19.50 -5.96 5.67
C ALA A 84 20.18 -7.26 6.11
N LEU A 85 21.51 -7.32 6.02
CA LEU A 85 22.34 -8.48 6.29
C LEU A 85 23.05 -8.40 7.64
N THR A 86 23.11 -7.21 8.25
CA THR A 86 23.79 -6.97 9.52
C THR A 86 22.95 -6.13 10.47
N PRO A 87 23.15 -6.26 11.80
CA PRO A 87 22.51 -5.37 12.77
C PRO A 87 22.84 -3.90 12.54
N GLU A 88 24.02 -3.58 12.02
CA GLU A 88 24.46 -2.22 11.75
C GLU A 88 23.66 -1.59 10.61
N GLU A 89 23.39 -2.34 9.54
CA GLU A 89 22.49 -1.90 8.46
C GLU A 89 21.09 -1.62 9.02
N ILE A 90 20.54 -2.52 9.84
CA ILE A 90 19.23 -2.33 10.47
C ILE A 90 19.18 -1.04 11.30
N ARG A 91 20.21 -0.79 12.13
CA ARG A 91 20.29 0.45 12.92
C ARG A 91 20.40 1.70 12.02
N GLY A 92 21.07 1.59 10.88
CA GLY A 92 21.14 2.65 9.88
C GLY A 92 19.76 3.00 9.33
N GLU A 93 18.98 2.00 8.92
CA GLU A 93 17.62 2.20 8.43
C GLU A 93 16.71 2.81 9.50
N ILE A 94 16.82 2.37 10.76
CA ILE A 94 16.09 2.96 11.89
C ILE A 94 16.43 4.45 12.04
N ALA A 95 17.71 4.81 11.97
CA ALA A 95 18.12 6.20 12.08
C ALA A 95 17.58 7.06 10.92
N VAL A 96 17.58 6.53 9.69
CA VAL A 96 16.98 7.22 8.52
C VAL A 96 15.49 7.43 8.74
N ALA A 97 14.76 6.41 9.20
CA ALA A 97 13.33 6.51 9.46
C ALA A 97 13.01 7.53 10.58
N GLN A 98 13.83 7.58 11.63
CA GLN A 98 13.67 8.57 12.70
C GLN A 98 13.87 9.99 12.20
N ILE A 99 14.89 10.24 11.37
CA ILE A 99 15.12 11.56 10.76
C ILE A 99 13.95 11.96 9.86
N ALA A 100 13.45 11.04 9.02
CA ALA A 100 12.30 11.31 8.17
C ALA A 100 11.04 11.68 8.98
N ALA A 101 10.77 10.97 10.08
CA ALA A 101 9.66 11.29 10.96
C ALA A 101 9.80 12.66 11.65
N GLU A 102 11.02 13.05 12.04
CA GLU A 102 11.30 14.39 12.58
C GLU A 102 11.08 15.49 11.53
N ASP A 103 11.53 15.26 10.29
CA ASP A 103 11.36 16.21 9.18
C ASP A 103 9.88 16.37 8.77
N GLU A 104 9.09 15.29 8.80
CA GLU A 104 7.63 15.35 8.58
C GLU A 104 6.93 16.13 9.70
N ALA A 105 7.27 15.85 10.98
CA ALA A 105 6.73 16.59 12.11
C ALA A 105 7.05 18.10 12.03
N ALA A 106 8.27 18.45 11.64
CA ALA A 106 8.68 19.84 11.43
C ALA A 106 7.93 20.53 10.28
N GLN A 107 7.57 19.80 9.23
CA GLN A 107 6.74 20.32 8.13
C GLN A 107 5.30 20.57 8.57
N VAL A 108 4.72 19.69 9.40
CA VAL A 108 3.39 19.89 9.99
C VAL A 108 3.39 21.11 10.92
N ASP A 109 4.39 21.25 11.80
CA ASP A 109 4.53 22.42 12.68
C ASP A 109 4.70 23.73 11.89
N GLN A 110 5.37 23.69 10.74
CA GLN A 110 5.47 24.85 9.83
C GLN A 110 4.14 25.15 9.14
N ALA A 111 3.38 24.14 8.71
CA ALA A 111 2.05 24.33 8.13
C ALA A 111 1.07 24.95 9.14
N ASP A 112 1.15 24.56 10.41
CA ASP A 112 0.38 25.18 11.51
C ASP A 112 0.81 26.64 11.78
N LEU A 113 2.07 27.00 11.49
CA LEU A 113 2.59 28.36 11.64
C LEU A 113 2.20 29.28 10.47
N TYR A 114 2.05 28.72 9.27
CA TYR A 114 1.46 29.38 8.10
C TYR A 114 -0.05 29.12 8.08
N GLY A 115 -0.73 29.68 9.09
CA GLY A 115 -2.17 29.48 9.31
C GLY A 115 -3.02 29.62 8.04
N ASP A 116 -3.85 28.60 7.84
CA ASP A 116 -5.00 28.53 6.96
C ASP A 116 -4.76 28.83 5.47
N PHE A 117 -4.45 27.78 4.71
CA PHE A 117 -4.47 27.79 3.24
C PHE A 117 -5.86 27.39 2.68
N GLU A 118 -6.96 27.48 3.45
CA GLU A 118 -8.31 27.12 2.94
C GLU A 118 -8.80 28.03 1.80
N ASP A 119 -8.23 29.23 1.59
CA ASP A 119 -8.70 30.17 0.57
C ASP A 119 -7.95 30.12 -0.79
N VAL A 120 -7.02 29.18 -1.01
CA VAL A 120 -6.27 29.05 -2.29
C VAL A 120 -6.13 27.59 -2.77
N ILE A 121 -7.05 26.69 -2.40
CA ILE A 121 -7.21 25.45 -3.17
C ILE A 121 -8.00 25.83 -4.44
N ASP A 122 -7.25 26.30 -5.43
CA ASP A 122 -7.76 26.66 -6.76
C ASP A 122 -8.51 25.47 -7.37
N GLU A 123 -9.58 25.76 -8.14
CA GLU A 123 -10.30 24.83 -9.04
C GLU A 123 -9.37 23.96 -9.92
N GLU A 124 -8.07 24.30 -10.00
CA GLU A 124 -7.03 23.55 -10.68
C GLU A 124 -6.61 22.25 -9.98
N LEU A 125 -6.61 22.19 -8.64
CA LEU A 125 -6.32 20.95 -7.90
C LEU A 125 -7.51 19.98 -7.97
N GLU A 126 -8.73 20.52 -7.92
CA GLU A 126 -9.98 19.77 -8.10
C GLU A 126 -10.06 19.17 -9.53
N ARG A 127 -9.72 19.96 -10.56
CA ARG A 127 -9.58 19.47 -11.94
C ARG A 127 -8.44 18.48 -12.17
N ALA A 128 -7.39 18.50 -11.35
CA ALA A 128 -6.30 17.53 -11.42
C ALA A 128 -6.73 16.17 -10.86
N ALA A 129 -7.46 16.17 -9.74
CA ALA A 129 -8.04 14.96 -9.15
C ALA A 129 -9.11 14.32 -10.08
N GLU A 130 -9.87 15.12 -10.84
CA GLU A 130 -10.85 14.61 -11.81
C GLU A 130 -10.22 13.96 -13.07
N ARG A 131 -8.90 14.13 -13.31
CA ARG A 131 -8.27 13.80 -14.59
C ARG A 131 -7.47 12.50 -14.61
N GLU A 132 -7.19 11.90 -13.46
CA GLU A 132 -6.60 10.57 -13.42
C GLU A 132 -7.72 9.52 -13.28
N PRO A 133 -7.95 8.69 -14.30
CA PRO A 133 -8.84 7.55 -14.13
C PRO A 133 -8.27 6.68 -13.02
N GLU A 134 -9.08 6.37 -12.01
CA GLU A 134 -8.70 5.37 -11.02
C GLU A 134 -8.28 4.10 -11.78
N PRO A 135 -7.05 3.60 -11.57
CA PRO A 135 -6.58 2.44 -12.30
C PRO A 135 -7.53 1.28 -12.04
N GLU A 136 -7.98 0.60 -13.11
CA GLU A 136 -8.81 -0.59 -12.95
C GLU A 136 -8.09 -1.61 -12.07
N PRO A 137 -8.82 -2.27 -11.14
CA PRO A 137 -8.24 -3.26 -10.25
C PRO A 137 -7.44 -4.30 -11.02
N ALA A 138 -6.18 -4.49 -10.61
CA ALA A 138 -5.31 -5.42 -11.31
C ALA A 138 -5.81 -6.85 -11.08
N ARG A 139 -5.79 -7.69 -12.12
CA ARG A 139 -6.08 -9.13 -11.95
C ARG A 139 -5.09 -9.71 -10.93
N ALA A 140 -5.63 -10.32 -9.87
CA ALA A 140 -4.81 -11.05 -8.91
C ALA A 140 -3.95 -12.11 -9.62
N PRO A 141 -2.65 -12.21 -9.28
CA PRO A 141 -1.76 -13.20 -9.86
C PRO A 141 -2.18 -14.61 -9.46
N ASP A 142 -2.00 -15.56 -10.37
CA ASP A 142 -2.23 -16.96 -10.06
C ASP A 142 -1.06 -17.58 -9.27
N ARG A 143 -1.27 -18.82 -8.81
CA ARG A 143 -0.27 -19.54 -7.99
C ARG A 143 1.06 -19.75 -8.72
N GLU A 144 1.03 -19.98 -10.02
CA GLU A 144 2.25 -20.22 -10.81
C GLU A 144 3.03 -18.92 -11.00
N GLU A 145 2.33 -17.81 -11.24
CA GLU A 145 2.90 -16.46 -11.29
C GLU A 145 3.59 -16.10 -9.97
N ILE A 146 2.93 -16.34 -8.83
CA ILE A 146 3.53 -16.12 -7.50
C ILE A 146 4.77 -17.00 -7.29
N ARG A 147 4.70 -18.29 -7.61
CA ARG A 147 5.83 -19.20 -7.45
C ARG A 147 7.03 -18.79 -8.31
N ALA A 148 6.78 -18.34 -9.54
CA ALA A 148 7.83 -17.83 -10.41
C ALA A 148 8.45 -16.53 -9.86
N GLY A 149 7.63 -15.65 -9.29
CA GLY A 149 8.09 -14.44 -8.58
C GLY A 149 9.00 -14.78 -7.39
N PHE A 150 8.62 -15.76 -6.57
CA PHE A 150 9.45 -16.22 -5.45
C PHE A 150 10.83 -16.71 -5.91
N ALA A 151 10.91 -17.42 -7.04
CA ALA A 151 12.19 -17.86 -7.58
C ALA A 151 13.10 -16.67 -7.95
N ARG A 152 12.55 -15.61 -8.54
CA ARG A 152 13.30 -14.38 -8.88
C ARG A 152 13.74 -13.62 -7.63
N ILE A 153 12.87 -13.48 -6.64
CA ILE A 153 13.19 -12.85 -5.35
C ILE A 153 14.28 -13.62 -4.62
N ALA A 154 14.21 -14.95 -4.59
CA ALA A 154 15.24 -15.77 -3.98
C ALA A 154 16.61 -15.55 -4.66
N ALA A 155 16.65 -15.46 -5.99
CA ALA A 155 17.87 -15.10 -6.72
C ALA A 155 18.37 -13.71 -6.31
N LEU A 156 17.49 -12.69 -6.28
CA LEU A 156 17.84 -11.33 -5.86
C LEU A 156 18.45 -11.30 -4.45
N LEU A 157 17.76 -11.90 -3.48
CA LEU A 157 18.17 -11.91 -2.07
C LEU A 157 19.48 -12.66 -1.84
N THR A 158 19.75 -13.70 -2.62
CA THR A 158 21.00 -14.47 -2.53
C THR A 158 22.16 -13.80 -3.26
N THR A 159 21.91 -13.00 -4.30
CA THR A 159 22.97 -12.23 -4.98
C THR A 159 23.48 -11.03 -4.17
N LYS A 160 22.67 -10.45 -3.28
CA LYS A 160 23.10 -9.34 -2.41
C LYS A 160 24.17 -9.77 -1.38
N GLY A 161 24.33 -11.08 -1.13
CA GLY A 161 25.31 -11.64 -0.19
C GLY A 161 26.52 -12.33 -0.84
N GLY A 162 26.75 -12.16 -2.15
CA GLY A 162 27.86 -12.76 -2.90
C GLY A 162 29.01 -11.80 -3.21
#